data_AF-A0A953X3Y9-F1
#
_entry.id   AF-A0A953X3Y9-F1
#
_cell.length_a   1.000
_cell.length_b   1.000
_cell.length_c   1.000
_cell.angle_alpha   90.00
_cell.angle_beta   90.00
_cell.angle_gamma   90.00
#
_symmetry.space_group_name_H-M   'P 1'
#
loop_
_entity.id
_entity.type
_entity.pdbx_description
1 polymer ?
#
loop_
_entity_poly.entity_id
_entity_poly.type
_entity_poly.pdbx_seq_one_letter_code
_entity_poly.pdbx_strand_id
1 'polypeptide(L)'
;MKLRVAALALCLVPLAACATTAPKPCSAEWIDYKKEKILHKFSAQNRPLIEDLKHLARSEGGINPISAMKLMGKADELKDFATSFNDTVLPELQAAVDQCGGQEEFVPALTEYLKGEGVSDDALQWVGPVIGVMLEMRNSTLDSDHKTSL
;
A
#
# COMPACT_ATOMS: atom_id res chain seq x y z
N MET A 1 56.71 -29.61 9.64
CA MET A 1 55.53 -30.50 9.79
C MET A 1 54.52 -30.14 8.71
N LYS A 2 53.87 -31.15 8.14
CA LYS A 2 53.14 -31.13 6.85
C LYS A 2 51.79 -30.41 6.95
N LEU A 3 51.40 -29.75 5.85
CA LEU A 3 50.10 -29.09 5.59
C LEU A 3 48.90 -29.89 6.09
N ARG A 4 47.91 -29.17 6.64
CA ARG A 4 46.47 -29.44 6.38
C ARG A 4 45.70 -28.12 6.32
N VAL A 5 45.49 -27.63 5.10
CA VAL A 5 44.48 -26.63 4.79
C VAL A 5 43.14 -27.36 4.84
N ALA A 6 42.32 -27.09 5.87
CA ALA A 6 40.94 -27.54 5.92
C ALA A 6 40.08 -26.53 5.17
N ALA A 7 39.79 -26.84 3.90
CA ALA A 7 38.70 -26.21 3.17
C ALA A 7 37.38 -26.77 3.70
N LEU A 8 36.51 -25.93 4.25
CA LEU A 8 35.12 -26.29 4.52
C LEU A 8 34.19 -25.25 3.90
N ALA A 9 33.50 -25.72 2.86
CA ALA A 9 32.35 -25.20 2.14
C ALA A 9 31.71 -23.91 2.69
N LEU A 10 31.90 -22.82 1.96
CA LEU A 10 30.93 -21.72 1.93
C LEU A 10 29.60 -22.30 1.41
N CYS A 11 28.58 -22.32 2.26
CA CYS A 11 27.19 -22.44 1.80
C CYS A 11 26.89 -21.21 0.94
N LEU A 12 27.05 -21.36 -0.38
CA LEU A 12 26.44 -20.49 -1.37
C LEU A 12 24.92 -20.71 -1.27
N VAL A 13 24.29 -20.03 -0.31
CA VAL A 13 22.88 -19.67 -0.44
C VAL A 13 22.83 -18.82 -1.71
N PRO A 14 22.13 -19.24 -2.78
CA PRO A 14 21.83 -18.31 -3.83
C PRO A 14 20.92 -17.28 -3.18
N LEU A 15 21.51 -16.17 -2.75
CA LEU A 15 20.81 -14.91 -2.74
C LEU A 15 20.34 -14.79 -4.18
N ALA A 16 19.10 -15.19 -4.44
CA ALA A 16 18.35 -14.72 -5.58
C ALA A 16 18.36 -13.19 -5.40
N ALA A 17 19.42 -12.57 -5.91
CA ALA A 17 19.42 -11.20 -6.29
C ALA A 17 18.34 -11.15 -7.36
N CYS A 18 17.10 -10.87 -6.91
CA CYS A 18 15.97 -10.66 -7.78
C CYS A 18 16.40 -9.58 -8.76
N ALA A 19 16.81 -9.99 -9.95
CA ALA A 19 16.91 -9.11 -11.08
C ALA A 19 15.57 -8.38 -11.12
N THR A 20 15.58 -7.10 -10.76
CA THR A 20 14.37 -6.32 -10.52
C THR A 20 13.83 -5.88 -11.88
N THR A 21 13.60 -6.85 -12.76
CA THR A 21 12.82 -6.65 -13.95
C THR A 21 11.39 -6.45 -13.49
N ALA A 22 10.82 -5.29 -13.80
CA ALA A 22 9.41 -5.04 -13.54
C ALA A 22 8.60 -6.20 -14.13
N PRO A 23 7.71 -6.86 -13.36
CA PRO A 23 6.86 -7.93 -13.87
C PRO A 23 5.97 -7.43 -15.02
N LYS A 24 5.33 -8.35 -15.74
CA LYS A 24 4.39 -8.00 -16.82
C LYS A 24 3.34 -7.02 -16.24
N PRO A 25 3.12 -5.84 -16.85
CA PRO A 25 2.11 -4.90 -16.38
C PRO A 25 0.76 -5.61 -16.19
N CYS A 26 0.09 -5.26 -15.10
CA CYS A 26 -1.27 -5.73 -14.80
C CYS A 26 -1.39 -7.22 -14.47
N SER A 27 -0.26 -7.91 -14.22
CA SER A 27 -0.27 -9.20 -13.51
C SER A 27 -0.37 -8.99 -12.00
N ALA A 28 -0.77 -10.04 -11.26
CA ALA A 28 -0.76 -10.03 -9.80
C ALA A 28 0.63 -9.69 -9.23
N GLU A 29 1.70 -10.23 -9.82
CA GLU A 29 3.09 -9.94 -9.44
C GLU A 29 3.46 -8.45 -9.66
N TRP A 30 2.94 -7.83 -10.72
CA TRP A 30 3.18 -6.42 -10.97
C TRP A 30 2.43 -5.52 -9.99
N ILE A 31 1.20 -5.91 -9.63
CA ILE A 31 0.41 -5.22 -8.60
C ILE A 31 1.14 -5.29 -7.26
N ASP A 32 1.65 -6.46 -6.87
CA ASP A 32 2.44 -6.61 -5.66
C ASP A 32 3.72 -5.74 -5.68
N TYR A 33 4.46 -5.78 -6.80
CA TYR A 33 5.64 -4.94 -7.01
C TYR A 33 5.33 -3.44 -6.87
N LYS A 34 4.23 -2.97 -7.48
CA LYS A 34 3.77 -1.58 -7.40
C LYS A 34 3.31 -1.22 -5.99
N LYS A 35 2.52 -2.09 -5.36
CA LYS A 35 2.06 -1.96 -3.97
C LYS A 35 3.24 -1.76 -3.04
N GLU A 36 4.24 -2.64 -3.10
CA GLU A 36 5.43 -2.52 -2.24
C GLU A 36 6.13 -1.18 -2.44
N LYS A 37 6.33 -0.75 -3.69
CA LYS A 37 6.98 0.53 -3.99
C LYS A 37 6.19 1.74 -3.47
N ILE A 38 4.88 1.75 -3.66
CA ILE A 38 3.99 2.86 -3.27
C ILE A 38 3.84 2.90 -1.75
N LEU A 39 3.50 1.76 -1.14
CA LEU A 39 3.28 1.65 0.29
C LEU A 39 4.56 1.86 1.08
N HIS A 40 5.73 1.43 0.57
CA HIS A 40 7.00 1.70 1.23
C HIS A 40 7.26 3.21 1.38
N LYS A 41 7.06 3.97 0.30
CA LYS A 41 7.21 5.44 0.32
C LYS A 41 6.22 6.09 1.30
N PHE A 42 4.95 5.71 1.22
CA PHE A 42 3.90 6.23 2.10
C PHE A 42 4.18 5.91 3.57
N SER A 43 4.55 4.67 3.87
CA SER A 43 4.87 4.20 5.22
C SER A 43 6.09 4.92 5.80
N ALA A 44 7.11 5.16 4.99
CA ALA A 44 8.30 5.88 5.43
C ALA A 44 7.98 7.33 5.84
N GLN A 45 7.10 8.00 5.10
CA GLN A 45 6.66 9.38 5.39
C GLN A 45 5.77 9.46 6.65
N ASN A 46 4.99 8.42 6.93
CA ASN A 46 3.97 8.41 7.98
C ASN A 46 4.31 7.50 9.17
N ARG A 47 5.56 7.04 9.27
CA ARG A 47 5.99 6.03 10.25
C ARG A 47 5.55 6.33 11.69
N PRO A 48 5.70 7.56 12.24
CA PRO A 48 5.33 7.85 13.63
C PRO A 48 3.84 7.60 13.89
N LEU A 49 2.96 8.12 13.05
CA LEU A 49 1.51 7.94 13.21
C LEU A 49 1.09 6.49 13.01
N ILE A 50 1.69 5.78 12.05
CA ILE A 50 1.40 4.35 11.82
C ILE A 50 1.75 3.52 13.07
N GLU A 51 2.88 3.79 13.72
CA GLU A 51 3.25 3.08 14.95
C GLU A 51 2.30 3.43 16.12
N ASP A 52 1.89 4.69 16.25
CA ASP A 52 0.89 5.11 17.25
C ASP A 52 -0.45 4.37 17.03
N LEU A 53 -0.92 4.28 15.78
CA LEU A 53 -2.15 3.57 15.41
C LEU A 53 -2.06 2.06 15.67
N LYS A 54 -0.92 1.42 15.35
CA LYS A 54 -0.69 0.01 15.68
C LYS A 54 -0.72 -0.24 17.18
N HIS A 55 -0.13 0.68 17.96
CA HIS A 55 -0.14 0.57 19.41
C HIS A 55 -1.57 0.66 19.96
N LEU A 56 -2.37 1.61 19.47
CA LEU A 56 -3.79 1.75 19.83
C LEU A 56 -4.59 0.47 19.49
N ALA A 57 -4.43 -0.05 18.27
CA ALA A 57 -5.16 -1.24 17.81
C ALA A 57 -4.88 -2.49 18.66
N ARG A 58 -3.64 -2.66 19.14
CA ARG A 58 -3.23 -3.80 19.98
C ARG A 58 -3.62 -3.65 21.44
N SER A 59 -3.60 -2.43 21.97
CA SER A 59 -3.74 -2.19 23.41
C SER A 59 -5.17 -1.93 23.87
N GLU A 60 -6.05 -1.45 22.99
CA GLU A 60 -7.34 -0.88 23.43
C GLU A 60 -8.60 -1.63 22.93
N GLY A 61 -8.46 -2.69 22.13
CA GLY A 61 -9.57 -3.60 21.78
C GLY A 61 -10.75 -2.95 21.04
N GLY A 62 -10.57 -1.75 20.49
CA GLY A 62 -11.62 -0.95 19.84
C GLY A 62 -11.44 0.54 20.14
N ILE A 63 -12.29 1.39 19.55
CA ILE A 63 -12.31 2.81 19.87
C ILE A 63 -13.10 3.01 21.17
N ASN A 64 -12.39 3.37 22.23
CA ASN A 64 -12.96 3.79 23.51
C ASN A 64 -12.73 5.32 23.71
N PRO A 65 -13.31 5.95 24.74
CA PRO A 65 -13.18 7.39 24.94
C PRO A 65 -11.72 7.88 25.09
N ILE A 66 -10.84 7.07 25.67
CA ILE A 66 -9.42 7.40 25.82
C ILE A 66 -8.71 7.34 24.46
N SER A 67 -8.94 6.30 23.65
CA SER A 67 -8.43 6.24 22.26
C SER A 67 -8.98 7.36 21.40
N ALA A 68 -10.25 7.73 21.56
CA ALA A 68 -10.86 8.84 20.86
C ALA A 68 -10.19 10.17 21.22
N MET A 69 -9.90 10.43 22.50
CA MET A 69 -9.16 11.62 22.92
C MET A 69 -7.72 11.63 22.38
N LYS A 70 -7.03 10.49 22.40
CA LYS A 70 -5.69 10.35 21.79
C LYS A 70 -5.73 10.63 20.29
N LEU A 71 -6.74 10.13 19.58
CA LEU A 71 -6.93 10.41 18.15
C LEU A 71 -7.23 11.88 17.88
N MET A 72 -8.03 12.55 18.72
CA MET A 72 -8.26 13.99 18.61
C MET A 72 -6.97 14.80 18.79
N GLY A 73 -6.11 14.38 19.72
CA GLY A 73 -4.78 14.97 19.89
C GLY A 73 -3.84 14.74 18.71
N LYS A 74 -4.22 13.87 17.77
CA LYS A 74 -3.49 13.55 16.54
C LYS A 74 -4.15 14.11 15.28
N ALA A 75 -5.08 15.06 15.43
CA ALA A 75 -5.87 15.57 14.30
C ALA A 75 -5.00 16.16 13.18
N ASP A 76 -3.95 16.90 13.53
CA ASP A 76 -3.03 17.47 12.54
C ASP A 76 -2.20 16.38 11.86
N GLU A 77 -1.66 15.40 12.60
CA GLU A 77 -0.94 14.28 11.97
C GLU A 77 -1.87 13.41 11.10
N LEU A 78 -3.15 13.25 11.49
CA LEU A 78 -4.15 12.57 10.68
C LEU A 78 -4.47 13.32 9.39
N LYS A 79 -4.51 14.66 9.44
CA LYS A 79 -4.65 15.51 8.25
C LYS A 79 -3.43 15.38 7.34
N ASP A 80 -2.22 15.42 7.90
CA ASP A 80 -0.99 15.25 7.14
C ASP A 80 -0.90 13.86 6.52
N PHE A 81 -1.33 12.83 7.25
CA PHE A 81 -1.45 11.46 6.74
C PHE A 81 -2.42 11.37 5.56
N ALA A 82 -3.61 11.97 5.69
CA ALA A 82 -4.59 12.00 4.60
C ALA A 82 -4.05 12.75 3.37
N THR A 83 -3.33 13.85 3.59
CA THR A 83 -2.67 14.62 2.54
C THR A 83 -1.58 13.78 1.86
N SER A 84 -0.72 13.12 2.63
CA SER A 84 0.31 12.22 2.11
C SER A 84 -0.27 11.04 1.34
N PHE A 85 -1.41 10.51 1.76
CA PHE A 85 -2.13 9.45 1.06
C PHE A 85 -2.64 9.94 -0.30
N ASN A 86 -3.27 11.12 -0.30
CA ASN A 86 -3.76 11.76 -1.51
C ASN A 86 -2.63 12.10 -2.50
N ASP A 87 -1.45 12.46 -2.01
CA ASP A 87 -0.35 12.91 -2.85
C ASP A 87 0.58 11.76 -3.30
N THR A 88 0.55 10.62 -2.60
CA THR A 88 1.45 9.49 -2.88
C THR A 88 0.73 8.24 -3.36
N VAL A 89 -0.34 7.83 -2.70
CA VAL A 89 -1.00 6.55 -2.97
C VAL A 89 -2.03 6.69 -4.09
N LEU A 90 -2.90 7.69 -4.00
CA LEU A 90 -3.99 7.86 -4.98
C LEU A 90 -3.50 8.09 -6.42
N PRO A 91 -2.49 8.93 -6.70
CA PRO A 91 -2.06 9.19 -8.07
C PRO A 91 -1.39 7.96 -8.69
N GLU A 92 -0.62 7.21 -7.91
CA GLU A 92 0.01 5.98 -8.36
C GLU A 92 -0.99 4.83 -8.56
N LEU A 93 -2.01 4.74 -7.70
CA LEU A 93 -3.11 3.79 -7.86
C LEU A 93 -3.87 4.08 -9.15
N GLN A 94 -4.19 5.34 -9.42
CA GLN A 94 -4.85 5.74 -10.64
C GLN A 94 -3.97 5.45 -11.87
N ALA A 95 -2.69 5.83 -11.84
CA ALA A 95 -1.78 5.52 -12.92
C ALA A 95 -1.72 4.01 -13.19
N ALA A 96 -1.83 3.18 -12.15
CA ALA A 96 -1.90 1.73 -12.29
C ALA A 96 -3.22 1.25 -12.91
N VAL A 97 -4.36 1.81 -12.48
CA VAL A 97 -5.68 1.51 -13.05
C VAL A 97 -5.73 1.91 -14.53
N ASP A 98 -5.32 3.14 -14.85
CA ASP A 98 -5.29 3.67 -16.22
C ASP A 98 -4.35 2.85 -17.13
N GLN A 99 -3.21 2.41 -16.59
CA GLN A 99 -2.25 1.55 -17.31
C GLN A 99 -2.80 0.15 -17.60
N CYS A 100 -3.78 -0.32 -16.82
CA CYS A 100 -4.31 -1.68 -16.91
C CYS A 100 -5.57 -1.85 -17.73
N GLY A 101 -6.09 -0.77 -18.34
CA GLY A 101 -7.36 -0.81 -19.07
C GLY A 101 -8.54 -0.29 -18.25
N GLY A 102 -8.30 0.12 -17.02
CA GLY A 102 -9.31 0.63 -16.11
C GLY A 102 -9.54 -0.31 -14.92
N GLN A 103 -10.68 -0.13 -14.27
CA GLN A 103 -11.04 -0.91 -13.08
C GLN A 103 -11.35 -2.38 -13.43
N GLU A 104 -11.80 -2.68 -14.65
CA GLU A 104 -12.25 -4.02 -15.06
C GLU A 104 -11.13 -5.06 -15.04
N GLU A 105 -9.89 -4.66 -15.38
CA GLU A 105 -8.74 -5.56 -15.36
C GLU A 105 -7.91 -5.44 -14.07
N PHE A 106 -7.82 -4.24 -13.49
CA PHE A 106 -7.02 -4.01 -12.29
C PHE A 106 -7.65 -4.61 -11.03
N VAL A 107 -8.97 -4.44 -10.84
CA VAL A 107 -9.66 -4.92 -9.64
C VAL A 107 -9.56 -6.43 -9.48
N PRO A 108 -9.82 -7.27 -10.50
CA PRO A 108 -9.67 -8.72 -10.36
C PRO A 108 -8.26 -9.17 -9.99
N ALA A 109 -7.23 -8.59 -10.61
CA ALA A 109 -5.84 -8.93 -10.33
C ALA A 109 -5.41 -8.51 -8.91
N LEU A 110 -5.90 -7.37 -8.41
CA LEU A 110 -5.70 -6.95 -7.03
C LEU A 110 -6.46 -7.85 -6.05
N THR A 111 -7.69 -8.24 -6.37
CA THR A 111 -8.48 -9.17 -5.56
C THR A 111 -7.81 -10.54 -5.46
N GLU A 112 -7.28 -11.08 -6.56
CA GLU A 112 -6.52 -12.33 -6.56
C GLU A 112 -5.26 -12.24 -5.70
N TYR A 113 -4.52 -11.13 -5.81
CA TYR A 113 -3.36 -10.85 -4.97
C TYR A 113 -3.74 -10.84 -3.47
N LEU A 114 -4.75 -10.06 -3.08
CA LEU A 114 -5.19 -9.94 -1.69
C LEU A 114 -5.70 -11.28 -1.14
N LYS A 115 -6.37 -12.08 -1.99
CA LYS A 115 -6.76 -13.45 -1.64
C LYS A 115 -5.54 -14.33 -1.34
N GLY A 116 -4.48 -14.22 -2.13
CA GLY A 116 -3.20 -14.91 -1.92
C GLY A 116 -2.52 -14.53 -0.60
N GLU A 117 -2.69 -13.29 -0.15
CA GLU A 117 -2.20 -12.78 1.15
C GLU A 117 -3.05 -13.21 2.36
N GLY A 118 -4.12 -13.97 2.13
CA GLY A 118 -5.00 -14.47 3.19
C GLY A 118 -6.11 -13.50 3.62
N VAL A 119 -6.41 -12.49 2.80
CA VAL A 119 -7.59 -11.63 3.02
C VAL A 119 -8.85 -12.47 2.80
N SER A 120 -9.80 -12.40 3.74
CA SER A 120 -11.05 -13.18 3.68
C SER A 120 -11.91 -12.74 2.50
N ASP A 121 -12.67 -13.68 1.91
CA ASP A 121 -13.61 -13.37 0.82
C ASP A 121 -14.63 -12.27 1.24
N ASP A 122 -15.02 -12.24 2.52
CA ASP A 122 -15.88 -11.18 3.10
C ASP A 122 -15.22 -9.79 3.10
N ALA A 123 -13.90 -9.69 3.22
CA ALA A 123 -13.19 -8.43 3.13
C ALA A 123 -12.94 -8.05 1.65
N LEU A 124 -12.72 -9.04 0.78
CA LEU A 124 -12.47 -8.84 -0.65
C LEU A 124 -13.67 -8.22 -1.38
N GLN A 125 -14.91 -8.47 -0.93
CA GLN A 125 -16.12 -7.88 -1.52
C GLN A 125 -16.12 -6.35 -1.53
N TRP A 126 -15.33 -5.72 -0.66
CA TRP A 126 -15.25 -4.26 -0.52
C TRP A 126 -14.21 -3.61 -1.44
N VAL A 127 -13.29 -4.39 -2.00
CA VAL A 127 -12.13 -3.86 -2.75
C VAL A 127 -12.57 -3.05 -3.97
N GLY A 128 -13.44 -3.63 -4.82
CA GLY A 128 -13.97 -2.97 -6.01
C GLY A 128 -14.73 -1.66 -5.70
N PRO A 129 -15.78 -1.70 -4.85
CA PRO A 129 -16.52 -0.49 -4.47
C PRO A 129 -15.65 0.62 -3.89
N VAL A 130 -14.68 0.28 -3.02
CA VAL A 130 -13.78 1.28 -2.41
C VAL A 130 -12.90 1.93 -3.47
N ILE A 131 -12.33 1.16 -4.39
CA ILE A 131 -11.51 1.70 -5.49
C ILE A 131 -12.34 2.61 -6.39
N GLY A 132 -13.57 2.18 -6.73
CA GLY A 132 -14.50 3.00 -7.49
C GLY A 132 -14.77 4.36 -6.85
N VAL A 133 -15.12 4.36 -5.55
CA VAL A 133 -15.37 5.59 -4.78
C VAL A 133 -14.12 6.48 -4.71
N MET A 134 -12.94 5.90 -4.48
CA MET A 134 -11.68 6.66 -4.44
C MET A 134 -11.38 7.38 -5.75
N LEU A 135 -11.59 6.70 -6.89
CA LEU A 135 -11.36 7.28 -8.21
C LEU A 135 -12.39 8.38 -8.54
N GLU A 136 -13.65 8.19 -8.15
CA GLU A 136 -14.74 9.13 -8.38
C GLU A 136 -14.63 10.41 -7.55
N MET A 137 -14.33 10.30 -6.25
CA MET A 137 -14.13 11.46 -5.37
C MET A 137 -13.05 12.39 -5.93
N ARG A 138 -11.96 11.82 -6.46
CA ARG A 138 -10.88 12.59 -7.04
C ARG A 138 -11.27 13.25 -8.35
N ASN A 139 -11.94 12.53 -9.27
CA ASN A 139 -12.43 13.12 -10.51
C ASN A 139 -13.36 14.33 -10.23
N SER A 140 -14.14 14.26 -9.15
CA SER A 140 -14.99 15.36 -8.70
C SER A 140 -14.18 16.56 -8.15
N THR A 141 -13.06 16.33 -7.46
CA THR A 141 -12.15 17.39 -7.00
C THR A 141 -11.48 18.11 -8.19
N LEU A 142 -11.04 17.38 -9.21
CA LEU A 142 -10.43 17.97 -10.41
C LEU A 142 -11.42 18.82 -11.23
N ASP A 143 -12.69 18.42 -11.28
CA ASP A 143 -13.75 19.21 -11.95
C ASP A 143 -14.09 20.49 -11.16
N SER A 144 -14.02 20.43 -9.83
CA SER A 144 -14.19 21.61 -8.96
C SER A 144 -13.06 22.64 -9.14
N ASP A 145 -11.80 22.20 -9.27
CA ASP A 145 -10.65 23.09 -9.45
C ASP A 145 -10.64 23.75 -10.85
N HIS A 146 -11.23 23.11 -11.86
CA HIS A 146 -11.37 23.71 -13.20
C HIS A 146 -12.42 24.83 -13.23
N LYS A 147 -13.43 24.78 -12.36
CA LYS A 147 -14.55 25.73 -12.33
C LYS A 147 -14.26 27.02 -11.58
N THR A 148 -13.24 27.05 -10.72
CA THR A 148 -12.79 28.24 -9.95
C THR A 148 -11.76 29.12 -10.69
N SER A 149 -11.36 28.74 -11.91
CA SER A 149 -10.42 29.52 -12.76
C SER A 149 -11.11 30.38 -13.85
N LEU A 150 -12.42 30.65 -13.74
CA LEU A 150 -13.18 31.54 -14.63
C LEU A 150 -13.73 32.76 -13.87
#